data_AF-A0A453ASF5-F1
#
_entry.id   AF-A0A453ASF5-F1
#
_cell.length_a   1.000
_cell.length_b   1.000
_cell.length_c   1.000
_cell.angle_alpha   90.00
_cell.angle_beta   90.00
_cell.angle_gamma   90.00
#
_symmetry.space_group_name_H-M   'P 1'
#
loop_
_entity.id
_entity.type
_entity.pdbx_description
1 polymer ?
#
loop_
_entity_poly.entity_id
_entity_poly.type
_entity_poly.pdbx_seq_one_letter_code
_entity_poly.pdbx_strand_id
1 'polypeptide(L)'
;MAKVTLIFKLPYYTEWGQSLIIAGSAPALGSWNVKQGLALSPVHEGNALVWCGQVSVPAVFTCEYSYHVVDDHKNVLRREAGEKKKLVVPEGVKDGDVVEVRDWWQDASEALFLRSAFKNVIFSATDNAKRQLQSPSLSKTLDPEDIVVQFIISCPRLAAGST
;
A
#
# COMPACT_ATOMS: atom_id res chain seq x y z
N MET A 1 -2.54 23.88 -6.86
CA MET A 1 -3.29 22.72 -6.34
C MET A 1 -2.58 22.27 -5.07
N ALA A 2 -3.32 22.02 -4.00
CA ALA A 2 -2.74 21.52 -2.75
C ALA A 2 -2.04 20.18 -3.00
N LYS A 3 -0.85 20.03 -2.44
CA LYS A 3 0.01 18.85 -2.55
C LYS A 3 0.29 18.28 -1.17
N VAL A 4 0.36 16.97 -1.12
CA VAL A 4 0.69 16.20 0.07
C VAL A 4 1.92 15.37 -0.24
N THR A 5 2.76 15.16 0.76
CA THR A 5 3.93 14.30 0.65
C THR A 5 3.58 12.90 1.16
N LEU A 6 3.65 11.90 0.29
CA LEU A 6 3.56 10.50 0.67
C LEU A 6 4.95 9.96 0.96
N ILE A 7 5.12 9.31 2.11
CA ILE A 7 6.35 8.59 2.46
C ILE A 7 6.00 7.12 2.63
N PHE A 8 6.47 6.28 1.72
CA PHE A 8 6.34 4.83 1.80
C PHE A 8 7.48 4.25 2.61
N LYS A 9 7.16 3.35 3.55
CA LYS A 9 8.11 2.59 4.36
C LYS A 9 7.78 1.12 4.31
N LEU A 10 8.75 0.31 3.89
CA LEU A 10 8.62 -1.14 3.78
C LEU A 10 9.85 -1.81 4.41
N PRO A 11 9.71 -2.45 5.59
CA PRO A 11 10.74 -3.33 6.12
C PRO A 11 10.93 -4.53 5.19
N TYR A 12 12.11 -4.64 4.58
CA TYR A 12 12.39 -5.72 3.61
C TYR A 12 13.90 -5.93 3.46
N TYR A 13 14.33 -7.19 3.50
CA TYR A 13 15.72 -7.56 3.27
C TYR A 13 15.94 -7.91 1.79
N THR A 14 16.93 -7.29 1.18
CA THR A 14 17.34 -7.52 -0.21
C THR A 14 18.72 -8.14 -0.27
N GLU A 15 19.01 -8.79 -1.39
CA GLU A 15 20.37 -9.25 -1.70
C GLU A 15 21.14 -8.17 -2.47
N TRP A 16 22.45 -8.37 -2.62
CA TRP A 16 23.29 -7.49 -3.44
C TRP A 16 22.79 -7.44 -4.89
N GLY A 17 22.78 -6.23 -5.46
CA GLY A 17 22.26 -5.98 -6.82
C GLY A 17 20.74 -5.96 -6.93
N GLN A 18 20.01 -6.06 -5.80
CA GLN A 18 18.56 -5.92 -5.75
C GLN A 18 18.17 -4.55 -5.19
N SER A 19 17.09 -3.99 -5.74
CA SER A 19 16.45 -2.78 -5.23
C SER A 19 14.94 -2.91 -5.23
N LEU A 20 14.26 -2.06 -4.45
CA LEU A 20 12.81 -2.01 -4.40
C LEU A 20 12.25 -0.83 -5.21
N ILE A 21 11.19 -1.11 -5.95
CA ILE A 21 10.40 -0.13 -6.70
C ILE A 21 8.92 -0.30 -6.37
N ILE A 22 8.21 0.83 -6.26
CA ILE A 22 6.76 0.88 -6.25
C ILE A 22 6.26 1.20 -7.65
N ALA A 23 5.39 0.35 -8.18
CA ALA A 23 4.64 0.64 -9.41
C ALA A 23 3.15 0.71 -9.10
N GLY A 24 2.47 1.72 -9.63
CA GLY A 24 1.05 1.93 -9.35
C GLY A 24 0.29 2.58 -10.49
N SER A 25 -1.02 2.68 -10.34
CA SER A 25 -1.94 3.21 -11.35
C SER A 25 -1.76 4.71 -11.62
N ALA A 26 -1.20 5.44 -10.65
CA ALA A 26 -0.95 6.86 -10.80
C ALA A 26 0.30 7.15 -11.66
N PRO A 27 0.33 8.24 -12.45
CA PRO A 27 1.52 8.66 -13.18
C PRO A 27 2.74 8.89 -12.27
N ALA A 28 2.52 9.39 -11.05
CA ALA A 28 3.55 9.58 -10.05
C ALA A 28 4.21 8.26 -9.57
N LEU A 29 3.55 7.13 -9.82
CA LEU A 29 4.03 5.77 -9.55
C LEU A 29 4.25 4.96 -10.85
N GLY A 30 4.41 5.66 -11.98
CA GLY A 30 4.79 5.06 -13.25
C GLY A 30 3.67 4.42 -14.06
N SER A 31 2.38 4.58 -13.71
CA SER A 31 1.25 4.03 -14.48
C SER A 31 1.41 2.53 -14.81
N TRP A 32 1.78 1.73 -13.80
CA TRP A 32 2.13 0.30 -13.89
C TRP A 32 3.39 -0.06 -14.67
N ASN A 33 4.13 0.93 -15.18
CA ASN A 33 5.45 0.72 -15.75
C ASN A 33 6.53 0.74 -14.65
N VAL A 34 7.05 -0.43 -14.29
CA VAL A 34 8.08 -0.57 -13.24
C VAL A 34 9.32 0.27 -13.52
N LYS A 35 9.72 0.45 -14.78
CA LYS A 35 10.91 1.27 -15.11
C LYS A 35 10.72 2.74 -14.77
N GLN A 36 9.46 3.20 -14.75
CA GLN A 36 9.02 4.55 -14.39
C GLN A 36 8.44 4.61 -12.97
N GLY A 37 8.48 3.51 -12.22
CA GLY A 37 8.00 3.44 -10.85
C GLY A 37 8.87 4.25 -9.89
N LEU A 38 8.34 4.47 -8.69
CA LEU A 38 9.05 5.15 -7.62
C LEU A 38 10.12 4.22 -7.04
N ALA A 39 11.39 4.57 -7.21
CA ALA A 39 12.50 3.86 -6.62
C ALA A 39 12.59 4.13 -5.11
N LEU A 40 12.80 3.08 -4.32
CA LEU A 40 12.99 3.17 -2.89
C LEU A 40 14.49 3.17 -2.57
N SER A 41 14.85 3.74 -1.43
CA SER A 41 16.21 3.72 -0.91
C SER A 41 16.25 2.99 0.44
N PRO A 42 17.28 2.14 0.69
CA PRO A 42 17.40 1.44 1.96
C PRO A 42 17.86 2.40 3.06
N VAL A 43 17.19 2.35 4.21
CA VAL A 43 17.52 3.11 5.42
C VAL A 43 17.53 2.15 6.60
N HIS A 44 18.55 2.23 7.46
CA HIS A 44 18.56 1.46 8.70
C HIS A 44 17.76 2.22 9.76
N GLU A 45 16.66 1.64 10.23
CA GLU A 45 15.89 2.10 11.39
C GLU A 45 16.13 1.10 12.54
N GLY A 46 17.06 1.43 13.45
CA GLY A 46 17.51 0.50 14.48
C GLY A 46 18.18 -0.74 13.89
N ASN A 47 17.66 -1.93 14.18
CA ASN A 47 18.17 -3.21 13.65
C ASN A 47 17.43 -3.69 12.38
N ALA A 48 16.48 -2.90 11.86
CA ALA A 48 15.69 -3.26 10.69
C ALA A 48 16.15 -2.49 9.44
N LEU A 49 16.19 -3.18 8.30
CA LEU A 49 16.37 -2.57 6.99
C LEU A 49 15.00 -2.14 6.45
N VAL A 50 14.79 -0.82 6.34
CA VAL A 50 13.53 -0.23 5.87
C VAL A 50 13.77 0.49 4.55
N TRP A 51 13.03 0.09 3.53
CA TRP A 51 13.04 0.77 2.24
C TRP A 51 12.08 1.94 2.26
N CYS A 52 12.60 3.13 1.94
CA CYS A 52 11.88 4.38 2.01
C CYS A 52 11.77 5.03 0.63
N GLY A 53 10.63 5.61 0.31
CA GLY A 53 10.43 6.39 -0.92
C GLY A 53 9.42 7.49 -0.72
N GLN A 54 9.66 8.63 -1.37
CA GLN A 54 8.83 9.83 -1.20
C GLN A 54 8.30 10.30 -2.55
N VAL A 55 7.03 10.69 -2.57
CA VAL A 55 6.40 11.29 -3.75
C VAL A 55 5.40 12.36 -3.35
N SER A 56 5.35 13.45 -4.10
CA SER A 56 4.36 14.51 -3.91
C SER A 56 3.17 14.27 -4.83
N VAL A 57 1.97 14.24 -4.26
CA VAL A 57 0.71 13.97 -4.97
C VAL A 57 -0.31 15.07 -4.66
N PRO A 58 -1.37 15.24 -5.48
CA PRO A 58 -2.48 16.11 -5.12
C PRO A 58 -3.12 15.69 -3.79
N ALA A 59 -3.66 16.65 -3.02
CA ALA A 59 -4.33 16.34 -1.75
C ALA A 59 -5.53 15.40 -1.91
N VAL A 60 -6.24 15.48 -3.05
CA VAL A 60 -7.27 14.50 -3.44
C VAL A 60 -6.60 13.46 -4.32
N PHE A 61 -6.16 12.35 -3.72
CA PHE A 61 -5.43 11.30 -4.42
C PHE A 61 -5.89 9.91 -4.01
N THR A 62 -6.07 9.05 -5.02
CA THR A 62 -6.35 7.63 -4.86
C THR A 62 -5.55 6.86 -5.89
N CYS A 63 -4.89 5.78 -5.47
CA CYS A 63 -4.17 4.91 -6.39
C CYS A 63 -4.14 3.46 -5.92
N GLU A 64 -3.88 2.57 -6.87
CA GLU A 64 -3.46 1.21 -6.60
C GLU A 64 -1.97 1.08 -6.83
N TYR A 65 -1.27 0.26 -6.05
CA TYR A 65 0.17 0.06 -6.18
C TYR A 65 0.61 -1.33 -5.69
N SER A 66 1.82 -1.72 -6.07
CA SER A 66 2.49 -2.91 -5.55
C SER A 66 4.00 -2.70 -5.49
N TYR A 67 4.65 -3.45 -4.60
CA TYR A 67 6.10 -3.47 -4.49
C TYR A 67 6.73 -4.51 -5.44
N HIS A 68 7.91 -4.18 -5.94
CA HIS A 68 8.68 -5.01 -6.88
C HIS A 68 10.15 -5.00 -6.47
N VAL A 69 10.75 -6.19 -6.40
CA VAL A 69 12.21 -6.35 -6.35
C VAL A 69 12.72 -6.37 -7.78
N VAL A 70 13.72 -5.54 -8.06
CA VAL A 70 14.32 -5.40 -9.38
C VAL A 70 15.84 -5.50 -9.32
N ASP A 71 16.45 -5.83 -10.45
CA ASP A 71 17.91 -5.70 -10.64
C ASP A 71 18.33 -4.26 -10.95
N ASP A 72 19.63 -4.03 -11.15
CA ASP A 72 20.20 -2.73 -11.51
C ASP A 72 19.68 -2.16 -12.84
N HIS A 73 19.13 -3.00 -13.72
CA HIS A 73 18.53 -2.60 -14.99
C HIS A 73 17.00 -2.41 -14.90
N LYS A 74 16.44 -2.46 -13.68
CA LYS A 74 15.02 -2.41 -13.38
C LYS A 74 14.21 -3.56 -14.00
N ASN A 75 14.83 -4.71 -14.26
CA ASN A 75 14.10 -5.92 -14.61
C ASN A 75 13.48 -6.50 -13.34
N VAL A 76 12.22 -6.93 -13.43
CA VAL A 76 11.49 -7.46 -12.28
C VAL A 76 12.01 -8.85 -11.94
N LEU A 77 12.63 -8.97 -10.76
CA LEU A 77 13.07 -10.25 -10.19
C LEU A 77 11.94 -10.87 -9.37
N ARG A 78 11.21 -10.05 -8.61
CA ARG A 78 10.08 -10.49 -7.79
C ARG A 78 9.01 -9.42 -7.72
N ARG A 79 7.75 -9.86 -7.64
CA ARG A 79 6.60 -9.00 -7.38
C ARG A 79 5.94 -9.44 -6.08
N GLU A 80 5.43 -8.47 -5.34
CA GLU A 80 4.55 -8.72 -4.21
C GLU A 80 3.32 -9.57 -4.63
N ALA A 81 2.92 -10.52 -3.80
CA ALA A 81 1.76 -11.36 -4.06
C ALA A 81 0.45 -10.70 -3.61
N GLY A 82 -0.68 -11.33 -3.95
CA GLY A 82 -2.00 -10.87 -3.54
C GLY A 82 -2.58 -9.74 -4.40
N GLU A 83 -3.61 -9.10 -3.88
CA GLU A 83 -4.26 -7.97 -4.53
C GLU A 83 -3.39 -6.71 -4.43
N LYS A 84 -3.59 -5.78 -5.37
CA LYS A 84 -2.91 -4.48 -5.34
C LYS A 84 -3.33 -3.69 -4.10
N LYS A 85 -2.35 -3.08 -3.42
CA LYS A 85 -2.62 -2.20 -2.30
C LYS A 85 -3.34 -0.96 -2.79
N LYS A 86 -4.34 -0.53 -2.03
CA LYS A 86 -5.14 0.67 -2.32
C LYS A 86 -4.73 1.77 -1.34
N LEU A 87 -4.35 2.91 -1.89
CA LEU A 87 -4.08 4.13 -1.12
C LEU A 87 -5.16 5.15 -1.45
N VAL A 88 -5.76 5.69 -0.40
CA VAL A 88 -6.65 6.85 -0.47
C VAL A 88 -6.08 7.86 0.51
N VAL A 89 -5.72 9.06 0.03
CA VAL A 89 -5.36 10.16 0.93
C VAL A 89 -6.63 10.57 1.67
N PRO A 90 -6.66 10.52 3.01
CA PRO A 90 -7.86 10.84 3.75
C PRO A 90 -8.33 12.28 3.51
N GLU A 91 -9.64 12.49 3.52
CA GLU A 91 -10.20 13.85 3.52
C GLU A 91 -9.75 14.60 4.78
N GLY A 92 -9.40 15.87 4.65
CA GLY A 92 -8.93 16.72 5.76
C GLY A 92 -7.42 16.97 5.77
N VAL A 93 -6.65 16.23 4.96
CA VAL A 93 -5.22 16.50 4.75
C VAL A 93 -5.04 17.80 3.95
N LYS A 94 -4.17 18.68 4.45
CA LYS A 94 -3.90 20.02 3.94
C LYS A 94 -2.65 20.06 3.06
N ASP A 95 -2.46 21.19 2.38
CA ASP A 95 -1.24 21.44 1.61
C ASP A 95 -0.01 21.40 2.52
N GLY A 96 1.01 20.64 2.13
CA GLY A 96 2.25 20.48 2.89
C GLY A 96 2.26 19.35 3.92
N ASP A 97 1.10 18.73 4.20
CA ASP A 97 1.03 17.61 5.12
C ASP A 97 1.82 16.39 4.62
N VAL A 98 2.22 15.54 5.56
CA VAL A 98 2.94 14.30 5.31
C VAL A 98 2.06 13.12 5.71
N VAL A 99 1.87 12.19 4.78
CA VAL A 99 1.19 10.92 5.03
C VAL A 99 2.23 9.80 4.92
N GLU A 100 2.49 9.13 6.04
CA GLU A 100 3.39 7.99 6.10
C GLU A 100 2.60 6.69 5.88
N VAL A 101 2.99 5.94 4.85
CA VAL A 101 2.42 4.65 4.49
C VAL A 101 3.39 3.57 4.95
N ARG A 102 3.06 2.89 6.06
CA ARG A 102 3.85 1.77 6.58
C ARG A 102 3.24 0.44 6.14
N ASP A 103 3.98 -0.26 5.30
CA ASP A 103 3.55 -1.52 4.70
C ASP A 103 4.39 -2.70 5.16
N TRP A 104 3.83 -3.89 4.94
CA TRP A 104 4.56 -5.16 4.92
C TRP A 104 4.43 -5.81 3.55
N TRP A 105 5.48 -6.54 3.19
CA TRP A 105 5.56 -7.29 1.94
C TRP A 105 4.65 -8.52 2.03
N GLN A 106 3.73 -8.67 1.07
CA GLN A 106 2.87 -9.86 0.98
C GLN A 106 3.55 -10.99 0.21
N ASP A 107 3.72 -12.13 0.87
CA ASP A 107 4.26 -13.35 0.26
C ASP A 107 3.17 -14.17 -0.45
N ALA A 108 3.58 -15.01 -1.42
CA ALA A 108 2.67 -15.87 -2.16
C ALA A 108 1.92 -16.86 -1.24
N SER A 109 2.54 -17.27 -0.13
CA SER A 109 1.91 -18.11 0.89
C SER A 109 0.73 -17.43 1.58
N GLU A 110 0.83 -16.14 1.90
CA GLU A 110 -0.26 -15.36 2.50
C GLU A 110 -1.42 -15.16 1.50
N ALA A 111 -1.10 -15.06 0.20
CA ALA A 111 -2.11 -15.00 -0.85
C ALA A 111 -2.91 -16.31 -1.01
N LEU A 112 -2.47 -17.44 -0.44
CA LEU A 112 -3.24 -18.69 -0.46
C LEU A 112 -4.57 -18.57 0.29
N PHE A 113 -4.62 -17.79 1.38
CA PHE A 113 -5.86 -17.55 2.13
C PHE A 113 -6.92 -16.78 1.32
N LEU A 114 -6.50 -16.11 0.24
CA LEU A 114 -7.38 -15.40 -0.69
C LEU A 114 -7.92 -16.29 -1.81
N ARG A 115 -7.37 -17.50 -2.01
CA ARG A 115 -7.82 -18.44 -3.07
C ARG A 115 -9.13 -19.12 -2.68
N SER A 116 -9.99 -19.38 -3.65
CA SER A 116 -11.34 -19.95 -3.43
C SER A 116 -11.35 -21.23 -2.58
N ALA A 117 -10.38 -22.13 -2.76
CA ALA A 117 -10.29 -23.37 -2.00
C ALA A 117 -10.10 -23.17 -0.49
N PHE A 118 -9.42 -22.11 -0.07
CA PHE A 118 -9.25 -21.77 1.35
C PHE A 118 -10.28 -20.73 1.78
N LYS A 119 -10.47 -19.68 0.98
CA LYS A 119 -11.42 -18.62 1.23
C LYS A 119 -12.83 -19.15 1.47
N ASN A 120 -13.33 -20.01 0.57
CA ASN A 120 -14.70 -20.49 0.65
C ASN A 120 -14.88 -21.60 1.69
N VAL A 121 -13.81 -22.28 2.12
CA VAL A 121 -13.87 -23.35 3.11
C VAL A 121 -13.72 -22.79 4.52
N ILE A 122 -12.75 -21.89 4.73
CA ILE A 122 -12.49 -21.24 6.02
C ILE A 122 -13.53 -20.16 6.30
N PHE A 123 -13.98 -19.45 5.27
CA PHE A 123 -14.90 -18.31 5.38
C PHE A 123 -16.21 -18.57 4.62
N SER A 124 -16.75 -19.79 4.69
CA SER A 124 -18.02 -20.14 4.03
C SER A 124 -19.18 -19.34 4.62
N ALA A 125 -19.66 -18.33 3.92
CA ALA A 125 -20.99 -17.77 4.13
C ALA A 125 -21.73 -17.77 2.79
N THR A 126 -22.91 -18.39 2.81
CA THR A 126 -23.86 -18.47 1.71
C THR A 126 -24.18 -17.07 1.19
N ASP A 127 -23.88 -16.84 -0.09
CA ASP A 127 -24.39 -15.83 -1.02
C ASP A 127 -24.30 -14.31 -0.74
N ASN A 128 -23.77 -13.64 -1.78
CA ASN A 128 -24.16 -12.34 -2.34
C ASN A 128 -24.20 -11.10 -1.44
N ALA A 129 -23.03 -10.53 -1.13
CA ALA A 129 -22.95 -9.09 -0.83
C ALA A 129 -21.65 -8.46 -1.34
N LYS A 130 -21.78 -7.54 -2.32
CA LYS A 130 -20.71 -6.61 -2.71
C LYS A 130 -20.59 -5.54 -1.62
N ARG A 131 -19.46 -5.47 -0.92
CA ARG A 131 -19.11 -4.30 -0.09
C ARG A 131 -18.06 -3.46 -0.79
N GLN A 132 -18.40 -2.20 -1.03
CA GLN A 132 -17.45 -1.16 -1.42
C GLN A 132 -16.50 -0.86 -0.26
N LEU A 133 -15.23 -0.67 -0.60
CA LEU A 133 -14.21 -0.16 0.32
C LEU A 133 -14.66 1.25 0.75
N GLN A 134 -15.16 1.42 1.97
CA GLN A 134 -15.39 2.75 2.51
C GLN A 134 -14.04 3.42 2.67
N SER A 135 -13.84 4.53 1.96
CA SER A 135 -12.69 5.40 2.19
C SER A 135 -12.74 5.88 3.64
N PRO A 136 -11.65 5.72 4.40
CA PRO A 136 -11.58 6.29 5.74
C PRO A 136 -11.68 7.81 5.66
N SER A 137 -12.66 8.40 6.34
CA SER A 137 -12.77 9.85 6.50
C SER A 137 -12.19 10.26 7.85
N LEU A 138 -11.37 11.31 7.86
CA LEU A 138 -10.96 11.96 9.11
C LEU A 138 -12.14 12.82 9.55
N SER A 139 -13.00 12.28 10.42
CA SER A 139 -14.22 12.96 10.87
C SER A 139 -13.98 14.03 11.94
N LYS A 140 -12.73 14.22 12.37
CA LYS A 140 -12.34 15.21 13.38
C LYS A 140 -11.51 16.32 12.75
N THR A 141 -11.80 17.55 13.13
CA THR A 141 -10.88 18.69 12.93
C THR A 141 -9.57 18.34 13.62
N LEU A 142 -8.51 18.21 12.83
CA LEU A 142 -7.16 17.95 13.34
C LEU A 142 -6.48 19.29 13.63
N ASP A 143 -5.96 19.40 14.84
CA ASP A 143 -5.04 20.47 15.19
C ASP A 143 -3.69 20.21 14.50
N PRO A 144 -2.87 21.25 14.22
CA PRO A 144 -1.60 21.08 13.50
C PRO A 144 -0.60 20.12 14.16
N GLU A 145 -0.76 19.84 15.45
CA GLU A 145 0.11 18.93 16.22
C GLU A 145 -0.45 17.50 16.33
N ASP A 146 -1.67 17.25 15.83
CA ASP A 146 -2.29 15.94 15.91
C ASP A 146 -1.66 14.95 14.94
N ILE A 147 -1.34 13.75 15.45
CA ILE A 147 -0.93 12.61 14.63
C ILE A 147 -2.09 11.63 14.53
N VAL A 148 -2.59 11.41 13.32
CA VAL A 148 -3.59 10.37 13.09
C VAL A 148 -2.94 9.09 12.62
N VAL A 149 -3.16 8.01 13.37
CA VAL A 149 -2.71 6.67 12.99
C VAL A 149 -3.90 5.85 12.55
N GLN A 150 -3.84 5.35 11.32
CA GLN A 150 -4.84 4.46 10.77
C GLN A 150 -4.24 3.09 10.49
N PHE A 151 -4.88 2.05 11.04
CA PHE A 151 -4.54 0.66 10.75
C PHE A 151 -5.47 0.11 9.66
N ILE A 152 -4.89 -0.43 8.58
CA ILE A 152 -5.61 -1.14 7.53
C ILE A 152 -5.19 -2.60 7.59
N ILE A 153 -6.14 -3.46 7.98
CA ILE A 153 -5.92 -4.91 8.03
C ILE A 153 -6.40 -5.52 6.71
N SER A 154 -5.46 -6.07 5.95
CA SER A 154 -5.72 -6.89 4.75
C SER A 154 -6.05 -8.33 5.17
N CYS A 155 -7.25 -8.55 5.68
CA CYS A 155 -7.80 -9.89 5.84
C CYS A 155 -8.80 -10.19 4.71
N PRO A 156 -8.93 -11.45 4.27
CA PRO A 156 -10.12 -11.88 3.54
C PRO A 156 -11.36 -11.56 4.39
N ARG A 157 -12.11 -10.52 4.04
CA ARG A 157 -13.32 -10.13 4.77
C ARG A 157 -14.51 -10.94 4.27
N LEU A 158 -15.25 -11.51 5.22
CA LEU A 158 -16.63 -11.96 5.04
C LEU A 158 -17.51 -10.72 4.81
N ALA A 159 -18.41 -10.77 3.81
CA ALA A 159 -19.40 -9.71 3.62
C ALA A 159 -20.46 -9.79 4.73
N ALA A 160 -20.92 -8.65 5.27
CA ALA A 160 -21.81 -8.65 6.43
C ALA A 160 -23.27 -8.30 6.08
N GLY A 161 -24.17 -9.11 6.63
CA GLY A 161 -25.61 -8.92 6.76
C GLY A 161 -26.19 -10.20 7.38
N SER A 162 -26.37 -10.23 8.71
CA SER A 162 -26.87 -11.41 9.42
C SER A 162 -27.87 -10.96 10.50
N THR A 163 -29.15 -11.17 10.22
CA THR A 163 -30.08 -11.88 11.11
C THR A 163 -30.76 -12.93 10.25
#